data_AF-A0A533ZTN2-F1
#
_entry.id   AF-A0A533ZTN2-F1
#
_cell.length_a   1.000
_cell.length_b   1.000
_cell.length_c   1.000
_cell.angle_alpha   90.00
_cell.angle_beta   90.00
_cell.angle_gamma   90.00
#
_symmetry.space_group_name_H-M   'P 1'
#
loop_
_entity.id
_entity.type
_entity.pdbx_description
1 polymer ?
#
loop_
_entity_poly.entity_id
_entity_poly.type
_entity_poly.pdbx_seq_one_letter_code
_entity_poly.pdbx_strand_id
1 'polypeptide(L)'
;MYVCGVLAMLGGVVWSIWFPINKNLWSSTYVLFTAGFALVLLATIYYLIDIRGRDRWAWPWYVFGTNSILAFVASGLFARILLVSKVAQPDGSTVSLYEWIYEHGFASWAGPMNGSLGFAVAYVALFLGVMAVLYEKKWFVKI
;
A
#
# COMPACT_ATOMS: atom_id res chain seq x y z
N MET A 1 -15.18 17.37 -11.32
CA MET A 1 -14.44 16.78 -10.17
C MET A 1 -13.50 17.78 -9.50
N TYR A 2 -12.55 18.39 -10.22
CA TYR A 2 -11.63 19.38 -9.63
C TYR A 2 -12.29 20.53 -8.88
N VAL A 3 -13.25 21.23 -9.51
CA VAL A 3 -13.95 22.37 -8.88
C VAL A 3 -14.67 21.92 -7.60
N CYS A 4 -15.46 20.85 -7.67
CA CYS A 4 -16.15 20.28 -6.51
C CYS A 4 -15.17 19.85 -5.40
N GLY A 5 -14.05 19.24 -5.78
CA GLY A 5 -13.02 18.79 -4.83
C GLY A 5 -12.35 19.95 -4.10
N VAL A 6 -11.94 20.99 -4.83
CA VAL A 6 -11.34 22.21 -4.25
C VAL A 6 -12.35 22.94 -3.37
N LEU A 7 -13.60 23.09 -3.81
CA LEU A 7 -14.64 23.72 -3.00
C LEU A 7 -14.94 22.94 -1.72
N ALA A 8 -14.96 21.60 -1.77
CA ALA A 8 -15.13 20.77 -0.59
C ALA A 8 -13.94 20.87 0.37
N MET A 9 -12.69 20.89 -0.15
CA MET A 9 -11.51 21.13 0.68
C MET A 9 -11.56 22.50 1.37
N LEU A 10 -11.84 23.56 0.62
CA LEU A 10 -11.98 24.91 1.17
C LEU A 10 -13.12 24.99 2.19
N GLY A 11 -14.26 24.36 1.90
CA GLY A 11 -15.39 24.27 2.82
C GLY A 11 -15.03 23.57 4.13
N GLY A 12 -14.28 22.46 4.07
CA GLY A 12 -13.78 21.75 5.24
C GLY A 12 -12.83 22.60 6.10
N VAL A 13 -11.94 23.37 5.46
CA VAL A 13 -11.02 24.28 6.16
C VAL A 13 -11.76 25.48 6.76
N VAL A 14 -12.67 26.12 6.04
CA VAL A 14 -13.45 27.25 6.57
C VAL A 14 -14.33 26.82 7.74
N TRP A 15 -15.00 25.67 7.62
CA TRP A 15 -15.80 25.13 8.73
C TRP A 15 -14.91 24.69 9.90
N SER A 16 -13.64 24.38 9.68
CA SER A 16 -12.71 24.03 10.77
C SER A 16 -12.52 25.13 11.82
N ILE A 17 -12.85 26.38 11.50
CA ILE A 17 -12.86 27.52 12.43
C ILE A 17 -13.80 27.26 13.61
N TRP A 18 -14.96 26.64 13.37
CA TRP A 18 -15.94 26.30 14.41
C TRP A 18 -15.88 24.85 14.83
N PHE A 19 -15.50 23.95 13.91
CA PHE A 19 -15.48 22.51 14.16
C PHE A 19 -14.14 21.91 13.72
N PRO A 20 -13.14 21.81 14.62
CA PRO A 20 -11.79 21.42 14.25
C PRO A 20 -11.71 20.11 13.48
N ILE A 21 -10.80 20.06 12.49
CA ILE A 21 -10.53 18.84 11.73
C ILE A 21 -9.90 17.80 12.67
N ASN A 22 -10.69 16.79 13.00
CA ASN A 22 -10.28 15.69 13.86
C ASN A 22 -10.50 14.35 13.14
N LYS A 23 -9.39 13.65 12.88
CA LYS A 23 -9.35 12.33 12.24
C LYS A 23 -9.88 11.22 13.16
N ASN A 24 -9.61 11.29 14.46
CA ASN A 24 -10.02 10.25 15.40
C ASN A 24 -11.54 10.24 15.59
N LEU A 25 -12.17 11.41 15.56
CA LEU A 25 -13.62 11.56 15.72
C LEU A 25 -14.40 11.53 14.40
N TRP A 26 -13.73 11.35 13.25
CA TRP A 26 -14.38 11.43 11.94
C TRP A 26 -15.28 12.67 11.79
N SER A 27 -14.75 13.82 12.23
CA SER A 27 -15.45 15.11 12.19
C SER A 27 -15.99 15.42 10.79
N SER A 28 -17.15 16.09 10.69
CA SER A 28 -17.72 16.53 9.41
C SER A 28 -16.74 17.38 8.59
N THR A 29 -15.93 18.21 9.24
CA THR A 29 -14.88 19.00 8.59
C THR A 29 -13.75 18.13 8.05
N TYR A 30 -13.32 17.10 8.78
CA TYR A 30 -12.38 16.09 8.28
C TYR A 30 -12.95 15.31 7.09
N VAL A 31 -14.18 14.84 7.17
CA VAL A 31 -14.85 14.10 6.08
C VAL A 31 -14.98 14.97 4.84
N LEU A 32 -15.44 16.21 4.99
CA LEU A 32 -15.61 17.14 3.87
C LEU A 32 -14.27 17.47 3.20
N PHE A 33 -13.23 17.74 4.01
CA PHE A 33 -11.90 18.03 3.50
C PHE A 33 -11.29 16.82 2.75
N THR A 34 -11.35 15.63 3.36
CA THR A 34 -10.77 14.41 2.78
C THR A 34 -11.54 13.91 1.56
N ALA A 35 -12.87 14.06 1.51
CA ALA A 35 -13.67 13.80 0.32
C ALA A 35 -13.30 14.74 -0.83
N GLY A 36 -13.09 16.04 -0.52
CA GLY A 36 -12.61 17.00 -1.51
C GLY A 36 -11.22 16.63 -2.06
N PHE A 37 -10.30 16.24 -1.18
CA PHE A 37 -8.97 15.76 -1.57
C PHE A 37 -9.06 14.51 -2.45
N ALA A 38 -9.91 13.55 -2.10
CA ALA A 38 -10.13 12.35 -2.89
C ALA A 38 -10.67 12.67 -4.30
N LEU A 39 -11.58 13.65 -4.43
CA LEU A 39 -12.09 14.10 -5.73
C LEU A 39 -11.01 14.74 -6.61
N VAL A 40 -10.11 15.54 -6.03
CA VAL A 40 -8.98 16.13 -6.76
C VAL A 40 -8.00 15.06 -7.20
N LEU A 41 -7.67 14.12 -6.31
CA LEU A 41 -6.79 13.00 -6.62
C LEU A 41 -7.36 12.12 -7.74
N LEU A 42 -8.65 11.76 -7.63
CA LEU A 42 -9.36 11.00 -8.65
C LEU A 42 -9.36 11.73 -10.00
N ALA A 43 -9.65 13.03 -10.02
CA ALA A 43 -9.62 13.83 -11.23
C ALA A 43 -8.22 13.89 -11.86
N THR A 44 -7.16 13.88 -11.03
CA THR A 44 -5.76 13.88 -11.46
C THR A 44 -5.39 12.55 -12.10
N ILE A 45 -5.72 11.44 -11.45
CA ILE A 45 -5.45 10.10 -11.97
C ILE A 45 -6.23 9.88 -13.28
N TYR A 46 -7.52 10.22 -13.31
CA TYR A 46 -8.36 10.14 -14.51
C TYR A 46 -7.79 10.97 -15.67
N TYR A 47 -7.36 12.20 -15.39
CA TYR A 47 -6.75 13.04 -16.43
C TYR A 47 -5.43 12.48 -16.96
N LEU A 48 -4.56 11.94 -16.09
CA LEU A 48 -3.27 11.39 -16.49
C LEU A 48 -3.41 10.09 -17.30
N ILE A 49 -4.30 9.21 -16.86
CA ILE A 49 -4.50 7.88 -17.44
C ILE A 49 -5.43 7.95 -18.65
N ASP A 50 -6.68 8.36 -18.44
CA ASP A 50 -7.73 8.24 -19.46
C ASP A 50 -7.67 9.34 -20.53
N ILE A 51 -7.25 10.56 -20.15
CA ILE A 51 -7.19 11.69 -21.10
C ILE A 51 -5.81 11.81 -21.75
N ARG A 52 -4.73 11.77 -20.97
CA ARG A 52 -3.35 11.89 -21.49
C ARG A 52 -2.72 10.58 -21.94
N GLY A 53 -3.34 9.43 -21.68
CA GLY A 53 -2.81 8.12 -22.05
C GLY A 53 -1.47 7.79 -21.39
N ARG A 54 -1.13 8.43 -20.26
CA ARG A 54 0.10 8.15 -19.50
C ARG A 54 -0.22 7.10 -18.44
N ASP A 55 -0.24 5.84 -18.85
CA ASP A 55 -0.65 4.69 -18.04
C ASP A 55 0.52 3.80 -17.61
N ARG A 56 1.67 3.88 -18.28
CA ARG A 56 2.84 3.01 -18.01
C ARG A 56 3.30 2.99 -16.55
N TRP A 57 3.24 4.13 -15.86
CA TRP A 57 3.61 4.24 -14.44
C TRP A 57 2.56 3.61 -13.50
N ALA A 58 1.32 3.47 -13.97
CA ALA A 58 0.23 2.82 -13.24
C ALA A 58 0.22 1.30 -13.42
N TRP A 59 1.11 0.74 -14.25
CA TRP A 59 1.22 -0.71 -14.47
C TRP A 59 1.22 -1.56 -13.20
N PRO A 60 2.05 -1.26 -12.17
CA PRO A 60 2.05 -2.10 -10.98
C PRO A 60 0.71 -2.00 -10.22
N TRP A 61 -0.02 -0.87 -10.35
CA TRP A 61 -1.32 -0.68 -9.70
C TRP A 61 -2.41 -1.45 -10.43
N TYR A 62 -2.32 -1.60 -11.75
CA TYR A 62 -3.20 -2.51 -12.49
C TYR A 62 -2.94 -3.98 -12.12
N VAL A 63 -1.68 -4.36 -11.99
CA VAL A 63 -1.28 -5.73 -11.59
C VAL A 63 -1.87 -6.07 -10.21
N PHE A 64 -1.70 -5.21 -9.22
CA PHE A 64 -2.29 -5.42 -7.90
C PHE A 64 -3.82 -5.27 -7.89
N GLY A 65 -4.37 -4.33 -8.68
CA GLY A 65 -5.80 -4.02 -8.70
C GLY A 65 -6.65 -5.14 -9.31
N THR A 66 -6.16 -5.81 -10.36
CA THR A 66 -6.88 -6.89 -11.03
C THR A 66 -7.03 -8.16 -10.20
N ASN A 67 -6.10 -8.41 -9.27
CA ASN A 67 -6.09 -9.57 -8.37
C ASN A 67 -5.94 -9.13 -6.90
N SER A 68 -6.68 -8.09 -6.49
CA SER A 68 -6.52 -7.45 -5.18
C SER A 68 -6.77 -8.40 -3.99
N ILE A 69 -7.79 -9.25 -4.09
CA ILE A 69 -8.11 -10.23 -3.03
C ILE A 69 -7.00 -11.28 -2.92
N LEU A 70 -6.53 -11.82 -4.05
CA LEU A 70 -5.40 -12.75 -4.04
C LEU A 70 -4.15 -12.09 -3.45
N ALA A 71 -3.89 -10.83 -3.76
CA ALA A 71 -2.71 -10.11 -3.28
C ALA A 71 -2.77 -9.98 -1.76
N PHE A 72 -3.93 -9.59 -1.25
CA PHE A 72 -4.19 -9.49 0.16
C PHE A 72 -4.05 -10.84 0.88
N VAL A 73 -4.72 -11.89 0.39
CA VAL A 73 -4.72 -13.20 1.05
C VAL A 73 -3.35 -13.87 0.95
N ALA A 74 -2.73 -13.89 -0.23
CA ALA A 74 -1.43 -14.53 -0.44
C ALA A 74 -0.33 -13.84 0.37
N SER A 75 -0.31 -12.50 0.41
CA SER A 75 0.65 -11.76 1.24
C SER A 75 0.39 -11.99 2.74
N GLY A 76 -0.85 -12.00 3.20
CA GLY A 76 -1.16 -12.31 4.59
C GLY A 76 -0.74 -13.72 5.01
N LEU A 77 -1.02 -14.72 4.17
CA LEU A 77 -0.65 -16.11 4.43
C LEU A 77 0.86 -16.31 4.40
N PHE A 78 1.55 -15.74 3.42
CA PHE A 78 3.00 -15.85 3.31
C PHE A 78 3.70 -15.26 4.53
N ALA A 79 3.32 -14.04 4.97
CA ALA A 79 3.86 -13.44 6.19
C ALA A 79 3.66 -14.33 7.42
N ARG A 80 2.46 -14.92 7.58
CA ARG A 80 2.18 -15.84 8.70
C ARG A 80 3.03 -17.10 8.66
N ILE A 81 3.25 -17.67 7.48
CA ILE A 81 4.14 -18.83 7.30
C ILE A 81 5.56 -18.47 7.75
N LEU A 82 6.10 -17.33 7.29
CA LEU A 82 7.44 -16.88 7.70
C LEU A 82 7.56 -16.67 9.21
N LEU A 83 6.50 -16.19 9.87
CA LEU A 83 6.50 -15.95 11.32
C LEU A 83 6.39 -17.25 12.13
N VAL A 84 5.64 -18.24 11.65
CA VAL A 84 5.43 -19.52 12.37
C VAL A 84 6.60 -20.49 12.15
N SER A 85 7.25 -20.45 10.99
CA SER A 85 8.44 -21.25 10.73
C SER A 85 9.60 -20.80 11.62
N LYS A 86 10.05 -21.69 12.52
CA LYS A 86 11.16 -21.41 13.42
C LYS A 86 12.49 -21.90 12.84
N VAL A 87 13.54 -21.12 13.05
CA VAL A 87 14.93 -21.45 12.70
C VAL A 87 15.73 -21.52 14.00
N ALA A 88 16.44 -22.62 14.19
CA ALA A 88 17.37 -22.77 15.31
C ALA A 88 18.65 -21.98 15.01
N GLN A 89 19.06 -21.12 15.93
CA GLN A 89 20.32 -20.41 15.84
C GLN A 89 21.47 -21.23 16.46
N PRO A 90 22.73 -20.93 16.12
CA PRO A 90 23.91 -21.54 16.74
C PRO A 90 23.96 -21.36 18.28
N ASP A 91 23.29 -20.33 18.80
CA ASP A 91 23.21 -19.99 20.24
C ASP A 91 22.12 -20.78 20.99
N GLY A 92 21.44 -21.72 20.33
CA GLY A 92 20.37 -22.55 20.92
C GLY A 92 19.01 -21.86 21.05
N SER A 93 18.93 -20.56 20.74
CA SER A 93 17.65 -19.83 20.63
C SER A 93 16.92 -20.17 19.32
N THR A 94 15.60 -20.03 19.33
CA THR A 94 14.77 -20.19 18.12
C THR A 94 14.17 -18.86 17.73
N VAL A 95 14.48 -18.37 16.53
CA VAL A 95 13.88 -17.18 15.94
C VAL A 95 12.93 -17.55 14.81
N SER A 96 12.02 -16.66 14.46
CA SER A 96 11.19 -16.86 13.27
C SER A 96 12.03 -16.76 11.99
N LEU A 97 11.62 -17.44 10.93
CA LEU A 97 12.25 -17.34 9.61
C LEU A 97 12.16 -15.88 9.11
N TYR A 98 11.06 -15.19 9.41
CA TYR A 98 10.89 -13.76 9.16
C TYR A 98 12.02 -12.93 9.77
N GLU A 99 12.25 -13.08 11.07
CA GLU A 99 13.27 -12.36 11.82
C GLU A 99 14.68 -12.73 11.36
N TRP A 100 14.91 -14.01 11.08
CA TRP A 100 16.19 -14.47 10.54
C TRP A 100 16.52 -13.82 9.20
N ILE A 101 15.56 -13.80 8.26
CA ILE A 101 15.73 -13.14 6.95
C ILE A 101 15.96 -11.64 7.12
N TYR A 102 15.22 -11.00 8.01
CA TYR A 102 15.38 -9.58 8.29
C TYR A 102 16.79 -9.27 8.84
N GLU A 103 17.21 -9.97 9.90
CA GLU A 103 18.49 -9.71 10.56
C GLU A 103 19.68 -10.03 9.66
N HIS A 104 19.68 -11.20 9.00
CA HIS A 104 20.83 -11.65 8.22
C HIS A 104 20.82 -11.10 6.81
N GLY A 105 19.65 -10.92 6.20
CA GLY A 105 19.50 -10.51 4.81
C GLY A 105 19.45 -9.00 4.60
N PHE A 106 18.99 -8.22 5.58
CA PHE A 106 18.77 -6.77 5.41
C PHE A 106 19.46 -5.94 6.50
N ALA A 107 19.20 -6.22 7.77
CA ALA A 107 19.71 -5.41 8.87
C ALA A 107 21.24 -5.54 9.05
N SER A 108 21.82 -6.70 8.71
CA SER A 108 23.25 -7.01 8.82
C SER A 108 24.16 -6.01 8.11
N TRP A 109 23.74 -5.48 6.95
CA TRP A 109 24.53 -4.56 6.14
C TRP A 109 23.90 -3.17 5.99
N ALA A 110 22.57 -3.05 6.11
CA ALA A 110 21.86 -1.77 5.95
C ALA A 110 21.51 -1.10 7.29
N GLY A 111 21.71 -1.79 8.42
CA GLY A 111 21.27 -1.34 9.74
C GLY A 111 19.74 -1.41 9.92
N PRO A 112 19.21 -1.03 11.10
CA PRO A 112 17.79 -1.25 11.41
C PRO A 112 16.81 -0.48 10.53
N MET A 113 17.08 0.81 10.28
CA MET A 113 16.15 1.67 9.53
C MET A 113 16.09 1.31 8.04
N ASN A 114 17.26 1.27 7.38
CA ASN A 114 17.31 0.98 5.94
C ASN A 114 17.06 -0.51 5.68
N GLY A 115 17.41 -1.40 6.60
CA GLY A 115 17.08 -2.82 6.53
C GLY A 115 15.57 -3.05 6.55
N SER A 116 14.83 -2.34 7.40
CA SER A 116 13.36 -2.42 7.44
C SER A 116 12.73 -1.91 6.14
N LEU A 117 13.20 -0.78 5.63
CA LEU A 117 12.75 -0.25 4.34
C LEU A 117 13.05 -1.23 3.19
N GLY A 118 14.27 -1.77 3.14
CA GLY A 118 14.69 -2.73 2.12
C GLY A 118 13.87 -4.00 2.15
N PHE A 119 13.60 -4.53 3.34
CA PHE A 119 12.76 -5.70 3.52
C PHE A 119 11.33 -5.45 3.04
N ALA A 120 10.73 -4.29 3.38
CA ALA A 120 9.40 -3.92 2.93
C ALA A 120 9.32 -3.77 1.39
N VAL A 121 10.31 -3.13 0.78
CA VAL A 121 10.39 -2.98 -0.67
C VAL A 121 10.57 -4.34 -1.36
N ALA A 122 11.45 -5.20 -0.84
CA ALA A 122 11.66 -6.54 -1.38
C ALA A 122 10.38 -7.39 -1.27
N TYR A 123 9.65 -7.28 -0.17
CA TYR A 123 8.38 -7.95 0.04
C TYR A 123 7.33 -7.52 -1.00
N VAL A 124 7.17 -6.21 -1.21
CA VAL A 124 6.26 -5.67 -2.22
C VAL A 124 6.70 -6.06 -3.63
N ALA A 125 7.99 -6.01 -3.94
CA ALA A 125 8.53 -6.39 -5.24
C ALA A 125 8.33 -7.88 -5.54
N LEU A 126 8.49 -8.75 -4.54
CA LEU A 126 8.22 -10.18 -4.65
C LEU A 126 6.74 -10.43 -5.03
N PHE A 127 5.81 -9.82 -4.29
CA PHE A 127 4.38 -9.95 -4.59
C PHE A 127 3.98 -9.28 -5.90
N LEU A 128 4.62 -8.18 -6.27
CA LEU A 128 4.42 -7.56 -7.58
C LEU A 128 4.85 -8.51 -8.69
N GLY A 129 5.99 -9.20 -8.56
CA GLY A 129 6.44 -10.19 -9.53
C GLY A 129 5.49 -11.37 -9.65
N VAL A 130 5.03 -11.92 -8.52
CA VAL A 130 4.02 -13.00 -8.50
C VAL A 130 2.74 -12.57 -9.19
N MET A 131 2.24 -11.37 -8.87
CA MET A 131 1.02 -10.84 -9.48
C MET A 131 1.20 -10.46 -10.94
N ALA A 132 2.38 -9.99 -11.34
CA ALA A 132 2.68 -9.67 -12.72
C ALA A 132 2.61 -10.91 -13.60
N VAL A 133 3.14 -12.04 -13.14
CA VAL A 133 3.02 -13.33 -13.85
C VAL A 133 1.56 -13.74 -14.01
N LEU A 134 0.73 -13.56 -12.97
CA LEU A 134 -0.70 -13.85 -13.04
C LEU A 134 -1.43 -12.91 -14.01
N TYR A 135 -1.06 -11.62 -13.99
CA TYR A 135 -1.61 -10.60 -14.88
C TYR A 135 -1.28 -10.86 -16.35
N GLU A 136 -0.02 -11.19 -16.66
CA GLU A 136 0.41 -11.54 -18.02
C GLU A 136 -0.29 -12.81 -18.54
N LYS A 137 -0.50 -13.78 -17.66
CA LYS A 137 -1.28 -15.00 -17.96
C LYS A 137 -2.78 -14.78 -18.00
N LYS A 138 -3.26 -13.54 -17.78
CA LYS A 138 -4.68 -13.16 -17.73
C LYS A 138 -5.50 -14.01 -16.77
N TRP A 139 -4.89 -14.51 -15.70
CA TRP A 139 -5.60 -15.26 -14.67
C TRP A 139 -6.14 -14.27 -13.64
N PHE A 140 -7.45 -14.03 -13.71
CA PHE A 140 -8.16 -13.11 -12.82
C PHE A 140 -9.09 -13.90 -11.92
N VAL A 141 -8.77 -13.96 -10.64
CA VAL A 141 -9.64 -14.61 -9.65
C VAL A 141 -10.71 -13.60 -9.24
N LYS A 142 -11.93 -13.86 -9.71
CA LYS A 142 -13.14 -13.17 -9.28
C LYS A 142 -13.80 -14.00 -8.20
N ILE A 143 -14.29 -13.34 -7.16
CA ILE A 143 -15.14 -13.93 -6.12
C ILE A 143 -16.55 -13.39 -6.33
#